data_AF-A0A4P5ZIS5-F1
#
_entry.id   AF-A0A4P5ZIS5-F1
#
_cell.length_a   1.000
_cell.length_b   1.000
_cell.length_c   1.000
_cell.angle_alpha   90.00
_cell.angle_beta   90.00
_cell.angle_gamma   90.00
#
_symmetry.space_group_name_H-M   'P 1'
#
loop_
_entity.id
_entity.type
_entity.pdbx_description
1 polymer ?
#
loop_
_entity_poly.entity_id
_entity_poly.type
_entity_poly.pdbx_seq_one_letter_code
_entity_poly.pdbx_strand_id
1 'polypeptide(L)'
;MNRSAFSVCLSLVLLLPASAPAQVIVHGQNGAKLMGEAISPDGEDAHKLEIYRGFSHKIPKAAVKLIEQRPEPEGGPPRAAAREPKAHLSTDEKAELDRLIASYFGAAGKPEERDEILASLRKRDTLPADEVAGFSRRIRELALNGTKLVVGTNKFSDPRFPGVVHVELHPKDQPPSEDLPVFLALHGGGENDGDWTSGSGLFVGPARAAWKNGIFICPSVLHKHYAEWGKNPIEEEYVKEILKAAKRTWKIDTNRIYVGGHSMGGYGAWHIGGHQADVFAGLVSASGGILTGHSIGEAWGWGVIGNLKHTPVTFAHGTKDGPAPVWSDQISNRILDDLAKKHPGNFIHRYVEIPNGDHQSTVGGIGESVKWILQYTRNPNPKTLLWEPTRSFVKHFHWLRVGKPAMFQRIEASIEGNAIEITTTRLKGGFSILLNDQLVDLARPVTVRVNGEEAFRALVQPSVTALIESIDDKLDEKQVYTARIDF
;
A
#
# COMPACT_ATOMS: atom_id res chain seq x y z
N MET A 1 32.75 -5.61 -74.59
CA MET A 1 31.79 -4.49 -74.77
C MET A 1 30.45 -5.12 -75.15
N ASN A 2 29.29 -4.84 -74.55
CA ASN A 2 28.93 -4.07 -73.36
C ASN A 2 27.70 -4.68 -72.65
N ARG A 3 27.66 -4.49 -71.32
CA ARG A 3 26.56 -4.26 -70.36
C ARG A 3 25.16 -3.92 -70.98
N SER A 4 23.99 -4.18 -70.39
CA SER A 4 23.53 -4.30 -68.98
C SER A 4 22.23 -5.17 -68.88
N ALA A 5 21.35 -5.02 -67.87
CA ALA A 5 21.35 -5.70 -66.55
C ALA A 5 19.95 -5.58 -65.85
N PHE A 6 19.68 -6.38 -64.79
CA PHE A 6 18.46 -6.41 -63.92
C PHE A 6 17.13 -6.91 -64.58
N SER A 7 16.17 -7.54 -63.89
CA SER A 7 16.01 -7.86 -62.45
C SER A 7 15.25 -9.21 -62.24
N VAL A 8 15.20 -9.71 -60.99
CA VAL A 8 14.58 -10.99 -60.58
C VAL A 8 13.50 -10.77 -59.50
N CYS A 9 12.36 -11.48 -59.59
CA CYS A 9 11.68 -12.08 -58.43
C CYS A 9 10.64 -13.12 -58.85
N LEU A 10 10.53 -14.22 -58.09
CA LEU A 10 9.65 -15.36 -58.34
C LEU A 10 8.64 -15.50 -57.20
N SER A 11 7.38 -15.79 -57.54
CA SER A 11 6.31 -16.05 -56.57
C SER A 11 6.20 -17.54 -56.25
N LEU A 12 5.83 -17.91 -55.02
CA LEU A 12 4.94 -19.06 -54.79
C LEU A 12 4.22 -18.99 -53.43
N VAL A 13 2.98 -19.48 -53.42
CA VAL A 13 2.10 -19.64 -52.25
C VAL A 13 1.78 -21.12 -52.07
N LEU A 14 1.75 -21.62 -50.84
CA LEU A 14 1.16 -22.93 -50.48
C LEU A 14 0.47 -22.86 -49.11
N LEU A 15 -0.51 -23.74 -48.89
CA LEU A 15 -1.53 -23.68 -47.82
C LEU A 15 -1.21 -24.55 -46.58
N LEU A 16 -1.98 -24.29 -45.51
CA LEU A 16 -1.86 -24.73 -44.10
C LEU A 16 -2.03 -26.25 -43.88
N PRO A 17 -1.71 -26.77 -42.66
CA PRO A 17 -2.82 -26.99 -41.71
C PRO A 17 -2.52 -26.81 -40.20
N ALA A 18 -3.63 -26.68 -39.45
CA ALA A 18 -3.84 -27.06 -38.03
C ALA A 18 -3.16 -26.29 -36.87
N SER A 19 -3.99 -26.04 -35.85
CA SER A 19 -3.65 -25.47 -34.55
C SER A 19 -2.99 -26.47 -33.60
N ALA A 20 -2.04 -25.97 -32.79
CA ALA A 20 -1.39 -26.68 -31.68
C ALA A 20 -1.41 -25.76 -30.43
N PRO A 21 -1.29 -26.31 -29.20
CA PRO A 21 -1.73 -25.61 -27.99
C PRO A 21 -0.81 -24.44 -27.59
N ALA A 22 -1.41 -23.44 -26.94
CA ALA A 22 -0.69 -22.28 -26.42
C ALA A 22 0.36 -22.70 -25.37
N GLN A 23 1.64 -22.54 -25.70
CA GLN A 23 2.71 -22.57 -24.71
C GLN A 23 2.68 -21.27 -23.90
N VAL A 24 2.67 -21.41 -22.57
CA VAL A 24 2.92 -20.31 -21.64
C VAL A 24 4.34 -19.82 -21.87
N ILE A 25 4.49 -18.53 -22.21
CA ILE A 25 5.81 -17.92 -22.38
C ILE A 25 6.32 -17.48 -21.01
N VAL A 26 7.43 -18.08 -20.56
CA VAL A 26 8.16 -17.65 -19.37
C VAL A 26 9.30 -16.73 -19.82
N HIS A 27 9.22 -15.45 -19.49
CA HIS A 27 10.20 -14.45 -19.93
C HIS A 27 11.45 -14.42 -19.04
N GLY A 28 12.49 -15.16 -19.46
CA GLY A 28 13.85 -15.07 -18.92
C GLY A 28 14.69 -13.94 -19.52
N GLN A 29 15.76 -13.55 -18.81
CA GLN A 29 16.69 -12.46 -19.17
C GLN A 29 17.27 -12.59 -20.59
N ASN A 30 17.26 -11.49 -21.39
CA ASN A 30 18.28 -11.18 -22.43
C ASN A 30 18.04 -9.83 -23.16
N GLY A 31 18.22 -8.71 -22.44
CA GLY A 31 18.73 -7.44 -23.01
C GLY A 31 18.01 -6.73 -24.17
N ALA A 32 16.81 -7.14 -24.60
CA ALA A 32 16.08 -6.46 -25.67
C ALA A 32 15.64 -5.05 -25.23
N LYS A 33 15.95 -4.02 -26.05
CA LYS A 33 15.36 -2.68 -25.88
C LYS A 33 13.85 -2.77 -26.11
N LEU A 34 13.08 -2.59 -25.04
CA LEU A 34 11.65 -2.33 -25.14
C LEU A 34 11.44 -0.96 -25.81
N MET A 35 10.63 -0.90 -26.87
CA MET A 35 10.22 0.37 -27.46
C MET A 35 9.21 1.06 -26.53
N GLY A 36 9.47 2.31 -26.15
CA GLY A 36 8.50 3.13 -25.40
C GLY A 36 9.12 4.29 -24.62
N GLU A 37 10.33 4.11 -24.09
CA GLU A 37 10.92 5.07 -23.17
C GLU A 37 11.90 6.07 -23.81
N ALA A 38 11.76 7.35 -23.45
CA ALA A 38 12.73 8.38 -23.76
C ALA A 38 12.87 9.37 -22.59
N ILE A 39 14.10 9.54 -22.06
CA ILE A 39 14.43 10.62 -21.12
C ILE A 39 14.94 11.82 -21.91
N SER A 40 14.32 12.98 -21.72
CA SER A 40 14.86 14.28 -22.13
C SER A 40 15.01 15.21 -20.93
N PRO A 41 15.94 16.18 -20.95
CA PRO A 41 15.89 17.31 -20.02
C PRO A 41 14.54 18.04 -20.10
N ASP A 42 14.07 18.56 -18.96
CA ASP A 42 12.83 19.34 -18.85
C ASP A 42 13.11 20.53 -17.90
N GLY A 43 13.72 21.56 -18.47
CA GLY A 43 14.29 22.67 -17.72
C GLY A 43 15.57 22.32 -16.93
N GLU A 44 15.92 23.21 -16.01
CA GLU A 44 17.15 23.09 -15.22
C GLU A 44 17.05 22.04 -14.12
N ASP A 45 15.86 21.80 -13.56
CA ASP A 45 15.67 20.97 -12.36
C ASP A 45 14.99 19.60 -12.59
N ALA A 46 14.51 19.29 -13.80
CA ALA A 46 13.81 18.04 -14.07
C ALA A 46 14.25 17.33 -15.35
N HIS A 47 13.89 16.05 -15.42
CA HIS A 47 13.81 15.24 -16.63
C HIS A 47 12.34 14.97 -16.96
N LYS A 48 12.00 15.00 -18.24
CA LYS A 48 10.77 14.40 -18.75
C LYS A 48 11.12 12.98 -19.19
N LEU A 49 10.55 11.99 -18.53
CA LEU A 49 10.49 10.63 -19.08
C LEU A 49 9.18 10.50 -19.85
N GLU A 50 9.27 10.34 -21.17
CA GLU A 50 8.16 9.75 -21.93
C GLU A 50 8.17 8.23 -21.71
N ILE A 51 7.02 7.69 -21.31
CA ILE A 51 6.84 6.30 -20.86
C ILE A 51 6.12 5.50 -21.95
N TYR A 52 5.04 6.06 -22.51
CA TYR A 52 4.21 5.40 -23.50
C TYR A 52 3.24 6.38 -24.18
N ARG A 53 3.20 6.43 -25.52
CA ARG A 53 2.23 7.20 -26.33
C ARG A 53 2.01 8.66 -25.86
N GLY A 54 3.09 9.43 -25.66
CA GLY A 54 3.01 10.81 -25.18
C GLY A 54 2.69 10.96 -23.68
N PHE A 55 2.37 9.87 -22.97
CA PHE A 55 2.30 9.87 -21.51
C PHE A 55 3.71 10.03 -20.96
N SER A 56 3.91 11.07 -20.15
CA SER A 56 5.22 11.42 -19.62
C SER A 56 5.15 11.88 -18.18
N HIS A 57 6.17 11.54 -17.40
CA HIS A 57 6.31 11.94 -16.01
C HIS A 57 7.49 12.91 -15.85
N LYS A 58 7.32 13.96 -15.02
CA LYS A 58 8.42 14.86 -14.64
C LYS A 58 9.12 14.27 -13.42
N ILE A 59 10.41 14.00 -13.56
CA ILE A 59 11.27 13.46 -12.50
C ILE A 59 12.25 14.55 -12.10
N PRO A 60 12.28 15.02 -10.85
CA PRO A 60 13.30 15.97 -10.41
C PRO A 60 14.72 15.41 -10.62
N LYS A 61 15.66 16.20 -11.10
CA LYS A 61 17.07 15.79 -11.23
C LYS A 61 17.67 15.39 -9.88
N ALA A 62 17.20 16.01 -8.80
CA ALA A 62 17.51 15.58 -7.44
C ALA A 62 17.05 14.14 -7.14
N ALA A 63 15.89 13.70 -7.64
CA ALA A 63 15.41 12.32 -7.50
C ALA A 63 16.27 11.33 -8.30
N VAL A 64 16.66 11.68 -9.54
CA VAL A 64 17.56 10.85 -10.36
C VAL A 64 18.93 10.71 -9.69
N LYS A 65 19.55 11.83 -9.30
CA LYS A 65 20.83 11.84 -8.58
C LYS A 65 20.78 11.05 -7.27
N LEU A 66 19.65 11.08 -6.56
CA LEU A 66 19.45 10.23 -5.39
C LEU A 66 19.55 8.76 -5.79
N ILE A 67 18.81 8.25 -6.78
CA ILE A 67 18.86 6.83 -7.16
C ILE A 67 20.28 6.38 -7.50
N GLU A 68 21.00 7.15 -8.32
CA GLU A 68 22.37 6.85 -8.77
C GLU A 68 23.42 6.83 -7.65
N GLN A 69 23.19 7.56 -6.56
CA GLN A 69 24.14 7.72 -5.46
C GLN A 69 23.56 7.09 -4.18
N ARG A 70 23.91 5.84 -3.86
CA ARG A 70 23.66 5.27 -2.53
C ARG A 70 24.51 6.09 -1.53
N PRO A 71 23.90 6.93 -0.67
CA PRO A 71 24.68 7.74 0.25
C PRO A 71 25.24 6.81 1.32
N GLU A 72 26.49 7.03 1.70
CA GLU A 72 26.96 6.54 2.99
C GLU A 72 26.16 7.23 4.11
N PRO A 73 25.84 6.54 5.21
CA PRO A 73 25.15 7.15 6.33
C PRO A 73 25.98 8.31 6.89
N GLU A 74 25.43 9.53 6.83
CA GLU A 74 26.05 10.71 7.44
C GLU A 74 25.92 10.63 8.96
N GLY A 75 26.99 10.20 9.63
CA GLY A 75 27.06 10.04 11.08
C GLY A 75 26.81 8.61 11.56
N GLY A 76 26.94 8.39 12.87
CA GLY A 76 26.60 7.11 13.48
C GLY A 76 25.10 6.81 13.37
N PRO A 77 24.69 5.53 13.48
CA PRO A 77 23.28 5.17 13.41
C PRO A 77 22.46 5.87 14.51
N PRO A 78 21.20 6.23 14.24
CA PRO A 78 20.35 6.90 15.21
C PRO A 78 20.17 6.02 16.44
N ARG A 79 20.11 6.63 17.63
CA ARG A 79 20.05 5.94 18.92
C ARG A 79 18.86 6.43 19.74
N ALA A 80 18.18 5.50 20.39
CA ALA A 80 17.06 5.81 21.27
C ALA A 80 17.52 5.77 22.73
N ALA A 81 17.00 6.69 23.54
CA ALA A 81 17.25 6.70 24.99
C ALA A 81 16.30 5.73 25.71
N ALA A 82 16.83 5.01 26.71
CA ALA A 82 15.99 4.40 27.74
C ALA A 82 15.18 5.49 28.46
N ARG A 83 13.95 5.19 28.83
CA ARG A 83 13.07 6.09 29.60
C ARG A 83 12.56 5.36 30.83
N GLU A 84 12.63 6.02 31.97
CA GLU A 84 12.11 5.49 33.23
C GLU A 84 10.57 5.42 33.21
N PRO A 85 9.97 4.41 33.89
CA PRO A 85 8.55 4.42 34.19
C PRO A 85 8.23 5.60 35.12
N LYS A 86 7.04 6.18 34.91
CA LYS A 86 6.47 7.17 35.81
C LYS A 86 5.64 6.51 36.90
N ALA A 87 5.37 7.27 37.96
CA ALA A 87 4.38 6.90 38.95
C ALA A 87 2.98 6.77 38.33
N HIS A 88 2.11 6.01 39.01
CA HIS A 88 0.67 6.00 38.76
C HIS A 88 0.09 7.41 38.85
N LEU A 89 -0.93 7.66 38.04
CA LEU A 89 -1.54 8.99 37.94
C LEU A 89 -2.51 9.25 39.10
N SER A 90 -2.49 10.46 39.64
CA SER A 90 -3.56 10.95 40.50
C SER A 90 -4.89 11.10 39.73
N THR A 91 -6.02 11.17 40.44
CA THR A 91 -7.35 11.36 39.83
C THR A 91 -7.41 12.55 38.88
N ASP A 92 -6.77 13.67 39.26
CA ASP A 92 -6.78 14.90 38.46
C ASP A 92 -5.91 14.77 37.20
N GLU A 93 -4.76 14.10 37.28
CA GLU A 93 -3.91 13.81 36.11
C GLU A 93 -4.59 12.83 35.14
N LYS A 94 -5.31 11.82 35.65
CA LYS A 94 -6.12 10.92 34.79
C LYS A 94 -7.21 11.71 34.06
N ALA A 95 -7.89 12.61 34.76
CA ALA A 95 -8.92 13.47 34.16
C ALA A 95 -8.33 14.47 33.15
N GLU A 96 -7.12 15.00 33.38
CA GLU A 96 -6.41 15.85 32.43
C GLU A 96 -5.99 15.07 31.17
N LEU A 97 -5.50 13.84 31.35
CA LEU A 97 -5.12 12.97 30.26
C LEU A 97 -6.34 12.58 29.40
N ASP A 98 -7.50 12.23 30.00
CA ASP A 98 -8.74 12.00 29.24
C ASP A 98 -9.16 13.24 28.43
N ARG A 99 -9.07 14.45 29.02
CA ARG A 99 -9.37 15.70 28.29
C ARG A 99 -8.48 15.86 27.07
N LEU A 100 -7.17 15.62 27.19
CA LEU A 100 -6.24 15.71 26.05
C LEU A 100 -6.50 14.64 24.98
N ILE A 101 -6.85 13.41 25.39
CA ILE A 101 -7.26 12.35 24.46
C ILE A 101 -8.54 12.76 23.71
N ALA A 102 -9.54 13.30 24.42
CA ALA A 102 -10.78 13.79 23.82
C ALA A 102 -10.52 14.96 22.84
N SER A 103 -9.64 15.91 23.20
CA SER A 103 -9.22 17.00 22.31
C SER A 103 -8.53 16.49 21.04
N TYR A 104 -7.66 15.48 21.14
CA TYR A 104 -6.96 14.90 19.97
C TYR A 104 -7.92 14.32 18.92
N PHE A 105 -8.99 13.66 19.36
CA PHE A 105 -10.04 13.15 18.47
C PHE A 105 -11.03 14.25 18.03
N GLY A 106 -11.31 15.24 18.88
CA GLY A 106 -12.08 16.43 18.50
C GLY A 106 -11.43 17.28 17.41
N ALA A 107 -10.11 17.27 17.32
CA ALA A 107 -9.32 17.99 16.33
C ALA A 107 -9.15 17.23 14.99
N ALA A 108 -9.95 16.19 14.69
CA ALA A 108 -9.79 15.33 13.50
C ALA A 108 -9.62 16.07 12.15
N GLY A 109 -10.25 17.24 11.98
CA GLY A 109 -10.13 18.09 10.79
C GLY A 109 -9.00 19.14 10.82
N LYS A 110 -8.12 19.13 11.83
CA LYS A 110 -7.10 20.15 12.08
C LYS A 110 -5.73 19.52 12.38
N PRO A 111 -4.95 19.14 11.35
CA PRO A 111 -3.71 18.37 11.54
C PRO A 111 -2.69 19.03 12.48
N GLU A 112 -2.51 20.35 12.40
CA GLU A 112 -1.58 21.12 13.24
C GLU A 112 -1.98 21.07 14.73
N GLU A 113 -3.25 21.31 15.04
CA GLU A 113 -3.80 21.20 16.41
C GLU A 113 -3.65 19.76 16.96
N ARG A 114 -3.83 18.72 16.11
CA ARG A 114 -3.59 17.33 16.52
C ARG A 114 -2.13 17.07 16.84
N ASP A 115 -1.20 17.57 16.04
CA ASP A 115 0.24 17.39 16.25
C ASP A 115 0.72 18.11 17.53
N GLU A 116 0.17 19.28 17.86
CA GLU A 116 0.43 19.99 19.13
C GLU A 116 -0.13 19.25 20.37
N ILE A 117 -1.36 18.74 20.28
CA ILE A 117 -1.97 17.93 21.34
C ILE A 117 -1.17 16.62 21.52
N LEU A 118 -0.77 15.98 20.43
CA LEU A 118 0.05 14.76 20.45
C LEU A 118 1.43 15.02 21.05
N ALA A 119 2.08 16.14 20.74
CA ALA A 119 3.33 16.58 21.39
C ALA A 119 3.16 16.85 22.90
N SER A 120 1.96 17.23 23.33
CA SER A 120 1.61 17.37 24.76
C SER A 120 1.35 16.02 25.43
N LEU A 121 0.73 15.07 24.72
CA LEU A 121 0.54 13.69 25.18
C LEU A 121 1.89 12.93 25.27
N ARG A 122 2.83 13.17 24.33
CA ARG A 122 4.21 12.61 24.32
C ARG A 122 4.96 12.86 25.63
N LYS A 123 4.79 14.05 26.21
CA LYS A 123 5.38 14.44 27.49
C LYS A 123 4.82 13.60 28.66
N ARG A 124 3.63 13.00 28.50
CA ARG A 124 2.93 12.17 29.49
C ARG A 124 3.13 10.66 29.31
N ASP A 125 3.70 10.19 28.20
CA ASP A 125 4.10 8.78 27.99
C ASP A 125 5.05 8.23 29.09
N THR A 126 5.25 6.91 29.07
CA THR A 126 5.96 6.06 30.06
C THR A 126 5.21 5.84 31.37
N LEU A 127 3.89 5.72 31.27
CA LEU A 127 3.01 5.34 32.38
C LEU A 127 3.04 3.82 32.64
N PRO A 128 2.63 3.38 33.84
CA PRO A 128 2.39 1.96 34.13
C PRO A 128 1.43 1.29 33.15
N ALA A 129 1.61 -0.02 32.90
CA ALA A 129 0.86 -0.75 31.87
C ALA A 129 -0.65 -0.81 32.14
N ASP A 130 -1.04 -0.88 33.41
CA ASP A 130 -2.43 -0.83 33.87
C ASP A 130 -3.10 0.54 33.62
N GLU A 131 -2.37 1.63 33.80
CA GLU A 131 -2.85 2.98 33.45
C GLU A 131 -3.08 3.10 31.94
N VAL A 132 -2.11 2.67 31.13
CA VAL A 132 -2.23 2.69 29.66
C VAL A 132 -3.37 1.81 29.16
N ALA A 133 -3.56 0.63 29.75
CA ALA A 133 -4.69 -0.25 29.46
C ALA A 133 -6.05 0.40 29.79
N GLY A 134 -6.12 1.15 30.90
CA GLY A 134 -7.32 1.88 31.34
C GLY A 134 -7.88 2.84 30.28
N PHE A 135 -7.01 3.48 29.48
CA PHE A 135 -7.43 4.37 28.40
C PHE A 135 -7.81 3.65 27.09
N SER A 136 -7.47 2.37 26.90
CA SER A 136 -7.64 1.68 25.60
C SER A 136 -9.09 1.70 25.10
N ARG A 137 -10.05 1.34 25.95
CA ARG A 137 -11.49 1.38 25.61
C ARG A 137 -11.94 2.79 25.23
N ARG A 138 -11.53 3.79 26.02
CA ARG A 138 -11.89 5.20 25.83
C ARG A 138 -11.34 5.77 24.52
N ILE A 139 -10.11 5.42 24.17
CA ILE A 139 -9.48 5.78 22.89
C ILE A 139 -10.25 5.14 21.73
N ARG A 140 -10.64 3.85 21.82
CA ARG A 140 -11.46 3.19 20.78
C ARG A 140 -12.83 3.85 20.63
N GLU A 141 -13.54 4.12 21.73
CA GLU A 141 -14.84 4.82 21.73
C GLU A 141 -14.74 6.19 21.04
N LEU A 142 -13.66 6.94 21.29
CA LEU A 142 -13.42 8.23 20.64
C LEU A 142 -13.05 8.11 19.16
N ALA A 143 -12.21 7.14 18.78
CA ALA A 143 -11.77 6.94 17.40
C ALA A 143 -12.89 6.41 16.47
N LEU A 144 -13.88 5.70 17.05
CA LEU A 144 -15.09 5.26 16.37
C LEU A 144 -16.13 6.38 16.14
N ASN A 145 -15.93 7.55 16.75
CA ASN A 145 -16.68 8.76 16.40
C ASN A 145 -16.11 9.36 15.11
N GLY A 146 -16.98 9.73 14.18
CA GLY A 146 -16.60 10.35 12.90
C GLY A 146 -17.45 9.84 11.73
N THR A 147 -16.99 10.14 10.51
CA THR A 147 -17.61 9.74 9.25
C THR A 147 -17.91 8.24 9.22
N LYS A 148 -19.15 7.89 8.91
CA LYS A 148 -19.66 6.53 8.71
C LYS A 148 -20.18 6.39 7.28
N LEU A 149 -20.05 5.19 6.72
CA LEU A 149 -20.66 4.84 5.44
C LEU A 149 -22.13 4.45 5.59
N VAL A 150 -22.87 4.50 4.49
CA VAL A 150 -24.28 4.11 4.35
C VAL A 150 -24.41 3.16 3.16
N VAL A 151 -25.26 2.13 3.27
CA VAL A 151 -25.54 1.18 2.19
C VAL A 151 -26.20 1.90 1.00
N GLY A 152 -25.90 1.46 -0.22
CA GLY A 152 -26.29 2.13 -1.47
C GLY A 152 -25.27 3.16 -1.94
N THR A 153 -25.63 3.94 -2.96
CA THR A 153 -24.78 4.98 -3.55
C THR A 153 -25.00 6.31 -2.85
N ASN A 154 -23.99 6.81 -2.15
CA ASN A 154 -24.06 8.00 -1.32
C ASN A 154 -22.86 8.94 -1.59
N LYS A 155 -23.02 10.24 -1.33
CA LYS A 155 -21.85 11.13 -1.20
C LYS A 155 -21.10 10.79 0.08
N PHE A 156 -19.77 10.77 0.03
CA PHE A 156 -18.95 10.64 1.23
C PHE A 156 -19.06 11.94 2.05
N SER A 157 -19.31 11.81 3.36
CA SER A 157 -19.62 12.95 4.22
C SER A 157 -18.38 13.59 4.88
N ASP A 158 -17.17 13.15 4.53
CA ASP A 158 -15.94 13.86 4.93
C ASP A 158 -15.75 15.10 4.02
N PRO A 159 -15.69 16.32 4.58
CA PRO A 159 -15.61 17.55 3.78
C PRO A 159 -14.31 17.67 2.97
N ARG A 160 -13.27 16.89 3.29
CA ARG A 160 -12.02 16.85 2.53
C ARG A 160 -12.15 16.06 1.22
N PHE A 161 -13.08 15.11 1.17
CA PHE A 161 -13.20 14.15 0.08
C PHE A 161 -14.68 14.02 -0.38
N PRO A 162 -15.23 15.01 -1.10
CA PRO A 162 -16.65 15.08 -1.48
C PRO A 162 -17.06 14.11 -2.62
N GLY A 163 -16.46 12.92 -2.65
CA GLY A 163 -16.68 11.88 -3.67
C GLY A 163 -17.98 11.09 -3.47
N VAL A 164 -18.18 10.10 -4.34
CA VAL A 164 -19.31 9.17 -4.26
C VAL A 164 -18.80 7.78 -3.89
N VAL A 165 -19.50 7.10 -2.99
CA VAL A 165 -19.21 5.71 -2.61
C VAL A 165 -20.49 4.90 -2.74
N HIS A 166 -20.42 3.78 -3.46
CA HIS A 166 -21.41 2.73 -3.39
C HIS A 166 -20.97 1.65 -2.40
N VAL A 167 -21.87 1.26 -1.49
CA VAL A 167 -21.64 0.15 -0.57
C VAL A 167 -22.77 -0.88 -0.69
N GLU A 168 -22.41 -2.15 -0.85
CA GLU A 168 -23.35 -3.28 -0.75
C GLU A 168 -22.95 -4.21 0.39
N LEU A 169 -23.95 -4.68 1.14
CA LEU A 169 -23.81 -5.79 2.08
C LEU A 169 -24.30 -7.09 1.42
N HIS A 170 -23.66 -8.21 1.76
CA HIS A 170 -24.17 -9.53 1.46
C HIS A 170 -24.38 -10.34 2.75
N PRO A 171 -25.54 -10.99 2.95
CA PRO A 171 -26.80 -10.72 2.24
C PRO A 171 -27.29 -9.29 2.54
N LYS A 172 -28.11 -8.71 1.64
CA LYS A 172 -28.41 -7.26 1.62
C LYS A 172 -29.04 -6.70 2.90
N ASP A 173 -29.84 -7.52 3.57
CA ASP A 173 -30.77 -7.06 4.61
C ASP A 173 -30.46 -7.60 6.02
N GLN A 174 -29.32 -8.27 6.22
CA GLN A 174 -28.93 -8.78 7.53
C GLN A 174 -27.76 -7.97 8.11
N PRO A 175 -27.95 -7.24 9.23
CA PRO A 175 -26.82 -6.69 9.97
C PRO A 175 -25.98 -7.87 10.49
N PRO A 176 -24.67 -7.91 10.21
CA PRO A 176 -23.85 -9.07 10.49
C PRO A 176 -23.63 -9.25 12.00
N SER A 177 -23.79 -10.49 12.48
CA SER A 177 -23.41 -10.89 13.84
C SER A 177 -21.91 -11.15 14.02
N GLU A 178 -21.16 -11.18 12.92
CA GLU A 178 -19.76 -11.58 12.81
C GLU A 178 -18.93 -10.50 12.12
N ASP A 179 -17.60 -10.57 12.27
CA ASP A 179 -16.66 -9.67 11.61
C ASP A 179 -16.63 -9.94 10.10
N LEU A 180 -16.99 -8.95 9.27
CA LEU A 180 -17.14 -9.15 7.82
C LEU A 180 -15.84 -8.95 7.03
N PRO A 181 -15.57 -9.78 6.00
CA PRO A 181 -14.56 -9.47 5.00
C PRO A 181 -15.02 -8.28 4.13
N VAL A 182 -14.05 -7.55 3.57
CA VAL A 182 -14.29 -6.37 2.72
C VAL A 182 -13.63 -6.58 1.37
N PHE A 183 -14.37 -6.31 0.29
CA PHE A 183 -13.77 -6.14 -1.04
C PHE A 183 -13.93 -4.69 -1.50
N LEU A 184 -12.80 -4.01 -1.69
CA LEU A 184 -12.72 -2.68 -2.30
C LEU A 184 -12.52 -2.86 -3.82
N ALA A 185 -13.54 -2.50 -4.61
CA ALA A 185 -13.47 -2.57 -6.06
C ALA A 185 -13.25 -1.16 -6.64
N LEU A 186 -12.13 -0.96 -7.33
CA LEU A 186 -11.76 0.29 -7.97
C LEU A 186 -12.16 0.24 -9.45
N HIS A 187 -12.94 1.24 -9.88
CA HIS A 187 -13.45 1.31 -11.24
C HIS A 187 -12.35 1.61 -12.28
N GLY A 188 -12.54 1.11 -13.50
CA GLY A 188 -11.83 1.57 -14.69
C GLY A 188 -12.37 2.93 -15.16
N GLY A 189 -11.67 3.59 -16.08
CA GLY A 189 -12.11 4.89 -16.58
C GLY A 189 -10.99 5.68 -17.25
N GLY A 190 -11.27 6.95 -17.51
CA GLY A 190 -10.39 7.86 -18.23
C GLY A 190 -10.88 9.30 -18.11
N GLU A 191 -10.52 10.15 -19.07
CA GLU A 191 -10.90 11.56 -19.02
C GLU A 191 -12.43 11.74 -19.03
N ASN A 192 -12.96 12.43 -18.01
CA ASN A 192 -14.39 12.59 -17.68
C ASN A 192 -15.16 11.32 -17.25
N ASP A 193 -14.55 10.14 -17.26
CA ASP A 193 -15.15 8.90 -16.73
C ASP A 193 -14.56 8.53 -15.36
N GLY A 194 -15.45 8.42 -14.38
CA GLY A 194 -15.08 8.35 -12.97
C GLY A 194 -16.10 7.69 -12.08
N ASP A 195 -17.02 6.89 -12.64
CA ASP A 195 -18.12 6.31 -11.86
C ASP A 195 -17.80 4.89 -11.38
N TRP A 196 -18.12 4.62 -10.11
CA TRP A 196 -17.95 3.33 -9.45
C TRP A 196 -18.54 2.13 -10.22
N THR A 197 -19.55 2.33 -11.08
CA THR A 197 -20.14 1.24 -11.88
C THR A 197 -19.19 0.68 -12.95
N SER A 198 -18.16 1.44 -13.36
CA SER A 198 -17.25 1.09 -14.46
C SER A 198 -16.30 -0.06 -14.10
N GLY A 199 -16.77 -1.30 -14.25
CA GLY A 199 -15.96 -2.52 -14.05
C GLY A 199 -15.91 -3.08 -12.62
N SER A 200 -16.39 -2.37 -11.59
CA SER A 200 -16.37 -2.88 -10.20
C SER A 200 -17.12 -4.23 -10.03
N GLY A 201 -18.18 -4.45 -10.82
CA GLY A 201 -18.93 -5.71 -10.84
C GLY A 201 -18.08 -6.95 -11.20
N LEU A 202 -16.99 -6.77 -11.95
CA LEU A 202 -16.06 -7.84 -12.33
C LEU A 202 -15.34 -8.46 -11.12
N PHE A 203 -15.18 -7.69 -10.04
CA PHE A 203 -14.51 -8.10 -8.81
C PHE A 203 -15.53 -8.47 -7.73
N VAL A 204 -16.56 -7.62 -7.57
CA VAL A 204 -17.63 -7.78 -6.59
C VAL A 204 -18.44 -9.06 -6.81
N GLY A 205 -18.75 -9.41 -8.08
CA GLY A 205 -19.51 -10.62 -8.39
C GLY A 205 -18.83 -11.91 -7.93
N PRO A 206 -17.58 -12.18 -8.36
CA PRO A 206 -16.82 -13.35 -7.91
C PRO A 206 -16.57 -13.39 -6.40
N ALA A 207 -16.27 -12.25 -5.76
CA ALA A 207 -16.07 -12.20 -4.32
C ALA A 207 -17.35 -12.51 -3.54
N ARG A 208 -18.50 -11.99 -3.99
CA ARG A 208 -19.82 -12.31 -3.42
C ARG A 208 -20.20 -13.78 -3.62
N ALA A 209 -19.89 -14.36 -4.78
CA ALA A 209 -20.13 -15.79 -5.01
C ALA A 209 -19.27 -16.70 -4.10
N ALA A 210 -18.12 -16.21 -3.62
CA ALA A 210 -17.20 -16.94 -2.74
C ALA A 210 -17.49 -16.76 -1.24
N TRP A 211 -18.30 -15.77 -0.83
CA TRP A 211 -18.53 -15.42 0.57
C TRP A 211 -20.00 -15.57 0.97
N LYS A 212 -20.27 -16.16 2.15
CA LYS A 212 -21.61 -16.18 2.74
C LYS A 212 -22.07 -14.78 3.17
N ASN A 213 -21.12 -13.97 3.62
CA ASN A 213 -21.33 -12.63 4.15
C ASN A 213 -20.12 -11.73 3.83
N GLY A 214 -20.35 -10.44 3.60
CA GLY A 214 -19.26 -9.50 3.29
C GLY A 214 -19.73 -8.10 2.88
N ILE A 215 -18.78 -7.17 2.84
CA ILE A 215 -18.99 -5.76 2.46
C ILE A 215 -18.28 -5.50 1.13
N PHE A 216 -18.97 -4.86 0.19
CA PHE A 216 -18.42 -4.44 -1.09
C PHE A 216 -18.42 -2.92 -1.15
N ILE A 217 -17.25 -2.32 -1.34
CA ILE A 217 -17.06 -0.87 -1.38
C ILE A 217 -16.55 -0.50 -2.77
N CYS A 218 -17.29 0.36 -3.47
CA CYS A 218 -16.96 0.83 -4.81
C CYS A 218 -16.97 2.37 -4.80
N PRO A 219 -15.83 3.04 -4.62
CA PRO A 219 -15.74 4.49 -4.72
C PRO A 219 -15.73 4.94 -6.18
N SER A 220 -16.20 6.16 -6.43
CA SER A 220 -15.93 6.96 -7.63
C SER A 220 -14.75 7.90 -7.32
N VAL A 221 -13.84 8.14 -8.26
CA VAL A 221 -12.76 9.15 -8.10
C VAL A 221 -13.31 10.54 -7.76
N LEU A 222 -12.53 11.33 -7.02
CA LEU A 222 -12.79 12.76 -6.80
C LEU A 222 -12.54 13.57 -8.09
N HIS A 223 -11.47 13.22 -8.83
CA HIS A 223 -11.09 13.90 -10.07
C HIS A 223 -11.18 12.96 -11.28
N LYS A 224 -11.92 13.37 -12.31
CA LYS A 224 -12.21 12.54 -13.48
C LYS A 224 -11.15 12.67 -14.57
N HIS A 225 -9.90 12.36 -14.21
CA HIS A 225 -8.75 12.39 -15.12
C HIS A 225 -8.17 10.98 -15.31
N TYR A 226 -7.42 10.78 -16.39
CA TYR A 226 -6.78 9.49 -16.65
C TYR A 226 -5.78 9.06 -15.56
N ALA A 227 -5.84 7.77 -15.18
CA ALA A 227 -4.99 7.09 -14.20
C ALA A 227 -5.04 7.63 -12.76
N GLU A 228 -6.10 8.35 -12.38
CA GLU A 228 -6.11 9.15 -11.16
C GLU A 228 -5.88 8.33 -9.86
N TRP A 229 -6.44 7.10 -9.77
CA TRP A 229 -6.20 6.18 -8.65
C TRP A 229 -4.72 5.87 -8.36
N GLY A 230 -3.84 5.89 -9.38
CA GLY A 230 -2.40 5.67 -9.22
C GLY A 230 -1.58 6.97 -9.25
N LYS A 231 -2.13 8.05 -9.83
CA LYS A 231 -1.43 9.30 -10.13
C LYS A 231 -1.59 10.36 -9.04
N ASN A 232 -2.77 10.50 -8.45
CA ASN A 232 -3.07 11.60 -7.53
C ASN A 232 -3.19 11.09 -6.08
N PRO A 233 -2.26 11.47 -5.18
CA PRO A 233 -2.27 10.97 -3.80
C PRO A 233 -3.55 11.27 -3.01
N ILE A 234 -4.35 12.26 -3.41
CA ILE A 234 -5.61 12.59 -2.73
C ILE A 234 -6.68 11.48 -2.89
N GLU A 235 -6.67 10.74 -4.00
CA GLU A 235 -7.58 9.60 -4.21
C GLU A 235 -7.22 8.43 -3.30
N GLU A 236 -5.92 8.24 -3.03
CA GLU A 236 -5.42 7.22 -2.11
C GLU A 236 -5.72 7.58 -0.64
N GLU A 237 -5.58 8.86 -0.26
CA GLU A 237 -5.99 9.33 1.08
C GLU A 237 -7.51 9.24 1.28
N TYR A 238 -8.29 9.57 0.25
CA TYR A 238 -9.74 9.36 0.23
C TYR A 238 -10.09 7.89 0.48
N VAL A 239 -9.50 6.96 -0.26
CA VAL A 239 -9.72 5.51 -0.05
C VAL A 239 -9.32 5.05 1.35
N LYS A 240 -8.23 5.57 1.93
CA LYS A 240 -7.85 5.32 3.33
C LYS A 240 -8.97 5.73 4.31
N GLU A 241 -9.56 6.92 4.12
CA GLU A 241 -10.65 7.39 4.99
C GLU A 241 -11.99 6.70 4.72
N ILE A 242 -12.27 6.21 3.50
CA ILE A 242 -13.42 5.31 3.24
C ILE A 242 -13.27 4.02 4.05
N LEU A 243 -12.09 3.39 4.03
CA LEU A 243 -11.84 2.16 4.80
C LEU A 243 -11.94 2.40 6.31
N LYS A 244 -11.49 3.56 6.82
CA LYS A 244 -11.73 3.99 8.21
C LYS A 244 -13.22 4.18 8.49
N ALA A 245 -13.96 4.85 7.61
CA ALA A 245 -15.41 5.04 7.77
C ALA A 245 -16.18 3.71 7.76
N ALA A 246 -15.76 2.73 6.94
CA ALA A 246 -16.32 1.38 6.95
C ALA A 246 -16.13 0.71 8.33
N LYS A 247 -14.93 0.81 8.91
CA LYS A 247 -14.58 0.29 10.25
C LYS A 247 -15.31 1.01 11.40
N ARG A 248 -15.78 2.26 11.19
CA ARG A 248 -16.68 2.96 12.13
C ARG A 248 -18.16 2.55 12.00
N THR A 249 -18.56 1.97 10.86
CA THR A 249 -19.95 1.58 10.58
C THR A 249 -20.23 0.11 10.90
N TRP A 250 -19.33 -0.80 10.53
CA TRP A 250 -19.52 -2.25 10.64
C TRP A 250 -18.34 -2.93 11.33
N LYS A 251 -18.61 -4.08 11.95
CA LYS A 251 -17.56 -5.00 12.37
C LYS A 251 -16.92 -5.63 11.13
N ILE A 252 -15.62 -5.43 10.98
CA ILE A 252 -14.84 -5.86 9.82
C ILE A 252 -13.72 -6.77 10.30
N ASP A 253 -13.56 -7.92 9.64
CA ASP A 253 -12.34 -8.71 9.77
C ASP A 253 -11.22 -7.97 9.03
N THR A 254 -10.41 -7.25 9.81
CA THR A 254 -9.32 -6.43 9.28
C THR A 254 -8.20 -7.26 8.64
N ASN A 255 -8.18 -8.58 8.83
CA ASN A 255 -7.27 -9.49 8.13
C ASN A 255 -7.85 -10.04 6.82
N ARG A 256 -9.06 -9.61 6.42
CA ARG A 256 -9.76 -10.02 5.18
C ARG A 256 -10.32 -8.80 4.43
N ILE A 257 -9.50 -7.75 4.32
CA ILE A 257 -9.74 -6.61 3.43
C ILE A 257 -8.96 -6.83 2.13
N TYR A 258 -9.62 -6.80 0.99
CA TYR A 258 -9.02 -7.01 -0.32
C TYR A 258 -9.27 -5.80 -1.23
N VAL A 259 -8.39 -5.59 -2.21
CA VAL A 259 -8.55 -4.54 -3.22
C VAL A 259 -8.37 -5.12 -4.62
N GLY A 260 -9.16 -4.65 -5.58
CA GLY A 260 -8.93 -4.96 -6.98
C GLY A 260 -9.55 -3.97 -7.94
N GLY A 261 -9.05 -3.91 -9.16
CA GLY A 261 -9.59 -3.04 -10.20
C GLY A 261 -9.06 -3.36 -11.60
N HIS A 262 -9.78 -2.86 -12.61
CA HIS A 262 -9.44 -3.00 -14.02
C HIS A 262 -9.03 -1.64 -14.60
N SER A 263 -8.09 -1.61 -15.56
CA SER A 263 -7.63 -0.39 -16.23
C SER A 263 -7.12 0.65 -15.22
N MET A 264 -7.74 1.84 -15.15
CA MET A 264 -7.51 2.84 -14.11
C MET A 264 -7.54 2.26 -12.68
N GLY A 265 -8.49 1.39 -12.39
CA GLY A 265 -8.59 0.68 -11.11
C GLY A 265 -7.49 -0.36 -10.91
N GLY A 266 -6.89 -0.88 -11.99
CA GLY A 266 -5.73 -1.77 -11.94
C GLY A 266 -4.45 -1.04 -11.53
N TYR A 267 -4.25 0.19 -12.00
CA TYR A 267 -3.21 1.08 -11.46
C TYR A 267 -3.48 1.43 -9.99
N GLY A 268 -4.73 1.70 -9.64
CA GLY A 268 -5.16 1.92 -8.26
C GLY A 268 -4.86 0.75 -7.33
N ALA A 269 -5.19 -0.48 -7.75
CA ALA A 269 -4.94 -1.69 -6.96
C ALA A 269 -3.45 -1.88 -6.66
N TRP A 270 -2.58 -1.61 -7.62
CA TRP A 270 -1.13 -1.60 -7.41
C TRP A 270 -0.69 -0.50 -6.45
N HIS A 271 -1.01 0.77 -6.74
CA HIS A 271 -0.49 1.92 -5.99
C HIS A 271 -1.06 2.02 -4.57
N ILE A 272 -2.39 2.02 -4.43
CA ILE A 272 -3.07 2.08 -3.13
C ILE A 272 -2.76 0.81 -2.31
N GLY A 273 -2.82 -0.35 -2.96
CA GLY A 273 -2.53 -1.64 -2.34
C GLY A 273 -1.08 -1.80 -1.91
N GLY A 274 -0.11 -1.22 -2.64
CA GLY A 274 1.32 -1.27 -2.31
C GLY A 274 1.71 -0.27 -1.20
N HIS A 275 1.29 0.99 -1.31
CA HIS A 275 1.59 1.99 -0.26
C HIS A 275 0.95 1.63 1.09
N GLN A 276 -0.20 0.95 1.08
CA GLN A 276 -0.93 0.53 2.27
C GLN A 276 -1.04 -1.02 2.35
N ALA A 277 0.00 -1.73 1.92
CA ALA A 277 0.06 -3.19 1.91
C ALA A 277 -0.18 -3.84 3.29
N ASP A 278 0.06 -3.11 4.37
CA ASP A 278 -0.22 -3.49 5.76
C ASP A 278 -1.72 -3.47 6.13
N VAL A 279 -2.60 -3.02 5.23
CA VAL A 279 -4.08 -3.04 5.38
C VAL A 279 -4.71 -4.23 4.68
N PHE A 280 -4.12 -4.69 3.57
CA PHE A 280 -4.77 -5.65 2.67
C PHE A 280 -4.32 -7.10 2.91
N ALA A 281 -5.21 -8.04 2.59
CA ALA A 281 -4.97 -9.47 2.57
C ALA A 281 -4.64 -10.01 1.16
N GLY A 282 -4.96 -9.25 0.12
CA GLY A 282 -4.55 -9.53 -1.25
C GLY A 282 -5.04 -8.49 -2.27
N LEU A 283 -4.33 -8.40 -3.39
CA LEU A 283 -4.52 -7.42 -4.46
C LEU A 283 -4.85 -8.10 -5.80
N VAL A 284 -5.78 -7.55 -6.59
CA VAL A 284 -6.02 -7.92 -8.00
C VAL A 284 -5.87 -6.73 -8.94
N SER A 285 -4.90 -6.76 -9.85
CA SER A 285 -4.80 -5.79 -10.96
C SER A 285 -5.16 -6.44 -12.30
N ALA A 286 -5.96 -5.77 -13.13
CA ALA A 286 -6.26 -6.26 -14.48
C ALA A 286 -6.07 -5.13 -15.51
N SER A 287 -5.25 -5.35 -16.53
CA SER A 287 -4.93 -4.35 -17.57
C SER A 287 -4.46 -3.00 -16.99
N GLY A 288 -3.70 -3.05 -15.90
CA GLY A 288 -3.20 -1.89 -15.17
C GLY A 288 -1.68 -1.83 -15.21
N GLY A 289 -1.06 -1.65 -14.06
CA GLY A 289 0.39 -1.68 -13.89
C GLY A 289 0.86 -0.70 -12.82
N ILE A 290 2.16 -0.42 -12.79
CA ILE A 290 2.73 0.62 -11.93
C ILE A 290 3.19 1.84 -12.78
N LEU A 291 3.32 1.68 -14.11
CA LEU A 291 3.86 2.63 -15.10
C LEU A 291 5.34 2.99 -14.83
N THR A 292 6.23 2.04 -15.14
CA THR A 292 7.60 2.01 -14.59
C THR A 292 8.72 2.15 -15.63
N GLY A 293 9.40 3.30 -15.67
CA GLY A 293 10.58 3.46 -16.53
C GLY A 293 11.76 2.57 -16.13
N HIS A 294 12.44 1.93 -17.09
CA HIS A 294 13.74 1.27 -16.88
C HIS A 294 14.89 2.27 -16.69
N SER A 295 14.78 3.43 -17.31
CA SER A 295 15.91 4.30 -17.68
C SER A 295 16.59 5.10 -16.55
N ILE A 296 16.28 4.86 -15.27
CA ILE A 296 16.97 5.47 -14.09
C ILE A 296 17.34 4.48 -12.96
N GLY A 297 17.35 3.16 -13.21
CA GLY A 297 17.67 2.14 -12.18
C GLY A 297 16.47 1.72 -11.32
N GLU A 298 16.71 1.03 -10.19
CA GLU A 298 15.66 0.59 -9.23
C GLU A 298 14.90 1.80 -8.65
N ALA A 299 13.82 2.24 -9.32
CA ALA A 299 13.19 3.52 -8.98
C ALA A 299 11.68 3.65 -9.21
N TRP A 300 11.02 2.66 -9.82
CA TRP A 300 9.61 2.82 -10.25
C TRP A 300 8.63 1.84 -9.62
N GLY A 301 9.11 0.75 -9.02
CA GLY A 301 8.34 -0.02 -8.05
C GLY A 301 8.48 0.49 -6.60
N TRP A 302 9.24 1.58 -6.39
CA TRP A 302 9.58 2.06 -5.05
C TRP A 302 8.33 2.56 -4.32
N GLY A 303 8.10 2.05 -3.10
CA GLY A 303 6.88 2.33 -2.33
C GLY A 303 5.69 1.44 -2.71
N VAL A 304 5.82 0.61 -3.75
CA VAL A 304 4.77 -0.31 -4.20
C VAL A 304 5.25 -1.75 -4.05
N ILE A 305 6.21 -2.21 -4.87
CA ILE A 305 6.62 -3.62 -4.92
C ILE A 305 7.31 -4.04 -3.63
N GLY A 306 8.22 -3.23 -3.08
CA GLY A 306 8.95 -3.57 -1.85
C GLY A 306 8.04 -3.81 -0.65
N ASN A 307 6.95 -3.03 -0.56
CA ASN A 307 5.98 -3.12 0.53
C ASN A 307 5.13 -4.40 0.49
N LEU A 308 5.00 -5.07 -0.66
CA LEU A 308 4.18 -6.28 -0.84
C LEU A 308 4.81 -7.57 -0.26
N LYS A 309 5.85 -7.44 0.58
CA LYS A 309 6.58 -8.57 1.18
C LYS A 309 5.66 -9.62 1.82
N HIS A 310 4.57 -9.20 2.48
CA HIS A 310 3.59 -10.08 3.14
C HIS A 310 2.19 -10.06 2.52
N THR A 311 2.02 -9.39 1.37
CA THR A 311 0.69 -9.08 0.82
C THR A 311 0.56 -9.65 -0.59
N PRO A 312 -0.17 -10.78 -0.76
CA PRO A 312 -0.30 -11.45 -2.05
C PRO A 312 -0.87 -10.58 -3.16
N VAL A 313 -0.28 -10.64 -4.35
CA VAL A 313 -0.75 -9.88 -5.52
C VAL A 313 -0.92 -10.77 -6.75
N THR A 314 -2.08 -10.71 -7.39
CA THR A 314 -2.25 -11.29 -8.73
C THR A 314 -2.59 -10.20 -9.73
N PHE A 315 -2.01 -10.31 -10.91
CA PHE A 315 -2.14 -9.29 -11.94
C PHE A 315 -2.21 -9.94 -13.32
N ALA A 316 -2.96 -9.33 -14.24
CA ALA A 316 -3.23 -9.89 -15.56
C ALA A 316 -3.19 -8.81 -16.64
N HIS A 317 -2.64 -9.14 -17.81
CA HIS A 317 -2.45 -8.17 -18.89
C HIS A 317 -2.45 -8.82 -20.29
N GLY A 318 -3.00 -8.15 -21.30
CA GLY A 318 -2.97 -8.60 -22.70
C GLY A 318 -1.74 -8.11 -23.47
N THR A 319 -1.07 -8.94 -24.27
CA THR A 319 0.18 -8.54 -24.96
C THR A 319 0.00 -7.53 -26.09
N LYS A 320 -1.25 -7.18 -26.44
CA LYS A 320 -1.65 -6.16 -27.42
C LYS A 320 -2.54 -5.10 -26.78
N ASP A 321 -2.47 -4.94 -25.45
CA ASP A 321 -3.13 -3.84 -24.76
C ASP A 321 -2.66 -2.50 -25.33
N GLY A 322 -3.63 -1.71 -25.80
CA GLY A 322 -3.42 -0.42 -26.45
C GLY A 322 -3.40 0.73 -25.45
N PRO A 323 -4.40 0.84 -24.56
CA PRO A 323 -4.43 1.81 -23.46
C PRO A 323 -3.34 1.63 -22.39
N ALA A 324 -3.05 0.39 -21.96
CA ALA A 324 -2.08 0.10 -20.90
C ALA A 324 -0.86 -0.65 -21.47
N PRO A 325 0.38 -0.30 -21.06
CA PRO A 325 1.56 -0.99 -21.55
C PRO A 325 1.85 -2.29 -20.78
N VAL A 326 1.64 -3.44 -21.43
CA VAL A 326 1.93 -4.79 -20.90
C VAL A 326 3.32 -4.93 -20.27
N TRP A 327 4.31 -4.21 -20.79
CA TRP A 327 5.68 -4.27 -20.28
C TRP A 327 5.77 -3.89 -18.79
N SER A 328 4.85 -3.08 -18.25
CA SER A 328 4.93 -2.63 -16.84
C SER A 328 4.65 -3.79 -15.88
N ASP A 329 3.69 -4.64 -16.20
CA ASP A 329 3.43 -5.87 -15.44
C ASP A 329 4.53 -6.91 -15.69
N GLN A 330 5.09 -7.02 -16.91
CA GLN A 330 6.23 -7.89 -17.20
C GLN A 330 7.50 -7.51 -16.41
N ILE A 331 7.76 -6.21 -16.18
CA ILE A 331 8.83 -5.75 -15.28
C ILE A 331 8.49 -6.14 -13.84
N SER A 332 7.27 -5.82 -13.39
CA SER A 332 6.83 -6.04 -12.02
C SER A 332 6.91 -7.52 -11.64
N ASN A 333 6.54 -8.43 -12.55
CA ASN A 333 6.72 -9.87 -12.38
C ASN A 333 8.19 -10.27 -12.21
N ARG A 334 9.10 -9.79 -13.08
CA ARG A 334 10.53 -10.13 -12.97
C ARG A 334 11.15 -9.65 -11.64
N ILE A 335 10.75 -8.48 -11.15
CA ILE A 335 11.19 -7.97 -9.84
C ILE A 335 10.63 -8.84 -8.70
N LEU A 336 9.34 -9.19 -8.76
CA LEU A 336 8.70 -10.04 -7.76
C LEU A 336 9.27 -11.48 -7.75
N ASP A 337 9.57 -12.05 -8.92
CA ASP A 337 10.28 -13.34 -9.07
C ASP A 337 11.63 -13.31 -8.34
N ASP A 338 12.43 -12.26 -8.55
CA ASP A 338 13.75 -12.15 -7.93
C ASP A 338 13.68 -11.83 -6.43
N LEU A 339 12.66 -11.10 -5.97
CA LEU A 339 12.39 -10.88 -4.54
C LEU A 339 11.88 -12.15 -3.85
N ALA A 340 11.00 -12.92 -4.47
CA ALA A 340 10.50 -14.19 -3.93
C ALA A 340 11.61 -15.25 -3.82
N LYS A 341 12.56 -15.29 -4.77
CA LYS A 341 13.77 -16.12 -4.66
C LYS A 341 14.69 -15.71 -3.51
N LYS A 342 14.87 -14.40 -3.29
CA LYS A 342 15.68 -13.84 -2.18
C LYS A 342 15.00 -13.99 -0.82
N HIS A 343 13.67 -14.05 -0.79
CA HIS A 343 12.87 -14.14 0.43
C HIS A 343 11.80 -15.25 0.30
N PRO A 344 12.20 -16.53 0.44
CA PRO A 344 11.28 -17.66 0.29
C PRO A 344 10.06 -17.55 1.21
N GLY A 345 8.85 -17.70 0.65
CA GLY A 345 7.59 -17.53 1.36
C GLY A 345 7.07 -16.09 1.45
N ASN A 346 7.84 -15.10 0.98
CA ASN A 346 7.41 -13.71 0.83
C ASN A 346 7.18 -13.33 -0.64
N PHE A 347 6.62 -12.13 -0.88
CA PHE A 347 6.31 -11.62 -2.21
C PHE A 347 5.47 -12.59 -3.05
N ILE A 348 4.46 -13.20 -2.43
CA ILE A 348 3.58 -14.18 -3.04
C ILE A 348 2.84 -13.51 -4.21
N HIS A 349 3.07 -13.97 -5.44
CA HIS A 349 2.52 -13.33 -6.61
C HIS A 349 2.05 -14.32 -7.68
N ARG A 350 1.15 -13.84 -8.56
CA ARG A 350 0.64 -14.60 -9.71
C ARG A 350 0.38 -13.67 -10.89
N TYR A 351 1.24 -13.71 -11.90
CA TYR A 351 1.02 -13.02 -13.18
C TYR A 351 0.26 -13.90 -14.18
N VAL A 352 -0.63 -13.27 -14.95
CA VAL A 352 -1.35 -13.90 -16.08
C VAL A 352 -1.22 -13.02 -17.32
N GLU A 353 -0.28 -13.37 -18.19
CA GLU A 353 -0.15 -12.76 -19.50
C GLU A 353 -1.08 -13.44 -20.52
N ILE A 354 -1.75 -12.65 -21.37
CA ILE A 354 -2.69 -13.15 -22.38
C ILE A 354 -2.14 -12.87 -23.78
N PRO A 355 -1.55 -13.86 -24.46
CA PRO A 355 -0.95 -13.70 -25.79
C PRO A 355 -1.97 -13.20 -26.82
N ASN A 356 -1.60 -12.14 -27.54
CA ASN A 356 -2.47 -11.39 -28.47
C ASN A 356 -3.69 -10.70 -27.84
N GLY A 357 -3.87 -10.77 -26.52
CA GLY A 357 -4.98 -10.14 -25.82
C GLY A 357 -4.90 -8.62 -25.86
N ASP A 358 -6.05 -7.97 -25.98
CA ASP A 358 -6.25 -6.54 -25.86
C ASP A 358 -6.54 -6.11 -24.40
N HIS A 359 -6.98 -4.87 -24.22
CA HIS A 359 -7.31 -4.28 -22.91
C HIS A 359 -8.44 -4.99 -22.15
N GLN A 360 -9.36 -5.64 -22.87
CA GLN A 360 -10.53 -6.31 -22.31
C GLN A 360 -10.30 -7.83 -22.14
N SER A 361 -9.26 -8.38 -22.75
CA SER A 361 -8.97 -9.81 -22.73
C SER A 361 -8.73 -10.37 -21.33
N THR A 362 -8.34 -9.52 -20.36
CA THR A 362 -8.17 -9.90 -18.94
C THR A 362 -9.48 -10.16 -18.21
N VAL A 363 -10.60 -9.61 -18.69
CA VAL A 363 -11.91 -9.61 -17.99
C VAL A 363 -12.38 -11.02 -17.65
N GLY A 364 -12.25 -11.97 -18.58
CA GLY A 364 -12.63 -13.37 -18.35
C GLY A 364 -11.81 -14.09 -17.26
N GLY A 365 -10.61 -13.60 -16.95
CA GLY A 365 -9.72 -14.15 -15.93
C GLY A 365 -9.88 -13.54 -14.53
N ILE A 366 -10.55 -12.39 -14.40
CA ILE A 366 -10.66 -11.65 -13.12
C ILE A 366 -11.29 -12.51 -12.03
N GLY A 367 -12.30 -13.32 -12.34
CA GLY A 367 -12.96 -14.18 -11.36
C GLY A 367 -12.04 -15.21 -10.69
N GLU A 368 -11.10 -15.79 -11.43
CA GLU A 368 -10.11 -16.71 -10.88
C GLU A 368 -9.01 -15.97 -10.10
N SER A 369 -8.63 -14.78 -10.56
CA SER A 369 -7.72 -13.91 -9.82
C SER A 369 -8.30 -13.46 -8.47
N VAL A 370 -9.60 -13.14 -8.42
CA VAL A 370 -10.33 -12.89 -7.17
C VAL A 370 -10.33 -14.15 -6.29
N LYS A 371 -10.77 -15.31 -6.79
CA LYS A 371 -10.74 -16.56 -6.01
C LYS A 371 -9.36 -16.88 -5.43
N TRP A 372 -8.29 -16.60 -6.18
CA TRP A 372 -6.92 -16.81 -5.72
C TRP A 372 -6.55 -15.92 -4.54
N ILE A 373 -6.80 -14.60 -4.57
CA ILE A 373 -6.48 -13.74 -3.42
C ILE A 373 -7.33 -14.07 -2.19
N LEU A 374 -8.56 -14.56 -2.37
CA LEU A 374 -9.47 -14.90 -1.26
C LEU A 374 -9.04 -16.12 -0.45
N GLN A 375 -7.99 -16.85 -0.88
CA GLN A 375 -7.36 -17.92 -0.11
C GLN A 375 -6.43 -17.40 0.99
N TYR A 376 -6.04 -16.12 0.94
CA TYR A 376 -5.09 -15.52 1.87
C TYR A 376 -5.78 -14.61 2.90
N THR A 377 -5.17 -14.55 4.09
CA THR A 377 -5.51 -13.61 5.15
C THR A 377 -4.26 -12.83 5.53
N ARG A 378 -4.39 -11.53 5.78
CA ARG A 378 -3.26 -10.67 6.18
C ARG A 378 -2.63 -11.16 7.49
N ASN A 379 -1.30 -11.17 7.57
CA ASN A 379 -0.60 -11.20 8.86
C ASN A 379 -0.50 -9.76 9.42
N PRO A 380 -1.17 -9.41 10.52
CA PRO A 380 -1.14 -8.04 11.05
C PRO A 380 0.22 -7.69 11.70
N ASN A 381 0.92 -8.67 12.28
CA ASN A 381 2.14 -8.51 13.09
C ASN A 381 3.31 -9.36 12.53
N PRO A 382 3.76 -9.15 11.27
CA PRO A 382 4.83 -9.93 10.67
C PRO A 382 6.17 -9.67 11.35
N LYS A 383 6.99 -10.70 11.54
CA LYS A 383 8.29 -10.59 12.24
C LYS A 383 9.41 -10.01 11.38
N THR A 384 9.21 -9.87 10.07
CA THR A 384 10.13 -9.17 9.16
C THR A 384 9.37 -8.10 8.39
N LEU A 385 10.04 -7.04 7.95
CA LEU A 385 9.46 -5.97 7.14
C LEU A 385 10.44 -5.54 6.06
N LEU A 386 9.89 -5.00 4.97
CA LEU A 386 10.55 -4.09 4.06
C LEU A 386 9.51 -3.00 3.79
N TRP A 387 9.85 -1.76 4.11
CA TRP A 387 8.96 -0.61 3.91
C TRP A 387 9.69 0.49 3.18
N GLU A 388 9.06 1.02 2.14
CA GLU A 388 9.52 2.11 1.29
C GLU A 388 8.57 3.31 1.46
N PRO A 389 8.66 4.06 2.58
CA PRO A 389 7.78 5.19 2.86
C PRO A 389 7.80 6.22 1.72
N THR A 390 6.63 6.55 1.17
CA THR A 390 6.51 7.38 -0.04
C THR A 390 5.43 8.46 0.07
N ARG A 391 4.26 8.15 0.66
CA ARG A 391 3.14 9.09 0.82
C ARG A 391 3.21 9.83 2.15
N SER A 392 3.03 11.15 2.14
CA SER A 392 3.04 12.03 3.32
C SER A 392 2.02 11.64 4.41
N PHE A 393 0.87 11.08 4.01
CA PHE A 393 -0.21 10.58 4.88
C PHE A 393 -0.07 9.10 5.29
N VAL A 394 0.88 8.35 4.71
CA VAL A 394 1.22 6.99 5.16
C VAL A 394 2.44 7.06 6.07
N LYS A 395 2.20 7.50 7.31
CA LYS A 395 3.22 7.59 8.37
C LYS A 395 3.39 6.29 9.16
N HIS A 396 2.51 5.30 8.98
CA HIS A 396 2.44 4.06 9.76
C HIS A 396 2.37 2.86 8.80
N PHE A 397 3.25 1.87 8.98
CA PHE A 397 3.27 0.63 8.23
C PHE A 397 3.63 -0.56 9.13
N HIS A 398 2.67 -1.46 9.34
CA HIS A 398 2.75 -2.52 10.36
C HIS A 398 3.15 -1.96 11.74
N TRP A 399 4.37 -2.23 12.22
CA TRP A 399 4.89 -1.80 13.53
C TRP A 399 5.98 -0.73 13.42
N LEU A 400 6.15 -0.14 12.24
CA LEU A 400 7.06 0.97 11.98
C LEU A 400 6.29 2.26 11.74
N ARG A 401 6.89 3.38 12.18
CA ARG A 401 6.37 4.73 11.95
C ARG A 401 7.49 5.66 11.51
N VAL A 402 7.20 6.51 10.54
CA VAL A 402 8.11 7.55 10.04
C VAL A 402 7.35 8.87 10.03
N GLY A 403 7.91 9.90 10.67
CA GLY A 403 7.24 11.21 10.79
C GLY A 403 7.20 11.99 9.47
N LYS A 404 8.22 11.82 8.63
CA LYS A 404 8.41 12.52 7.34
C LYS A 404 8.76 11.51 6.21
N PRO A 405 7.78 10.69 5.78
CA PRO A 405 7.99 9.72 4.71
C PRO A 405 8.25 10.43 3.37
N ALA A 406 9.20 9.93 2.59
CA ALA A 406 9.58 10.51 1.28
C ALA A 406 10.23 9.47 0.37
N MET A 407 10.04 9.61 -0.95
CA MET A 407 10.59 8.67 -1.95
C MET A 407 12.08 8.37 -1.75
N PHE A 408 12.47 7.15 -2.11
CA PHE A 408 13.81 6.58 -1.94
C PHE A 408 14.28 6.37 -0.50
N GLN A 409 13.40 6.55 0.49
CA GLN A 409 13.59 5.99 1.83
C GLN A 409 13.25 4.50 1.84
N ARG A 410 14.03 3.69 2.56
CA ARG A 410 13.73 2.28 2.86
C ARG A 410 14.04 1.97 4.32
N ILE A 411 13.22 1.13 4.94
CA ILE A 411 13.46 0.48 6.23
C ILE A 411 13.27 -1.02 6.03
N GLU A 412 14.33 -1.79 6.26
CA GLU A 412 14.28 -3.24 6.37
C GLU A 412 14.41 -3.59 7.85
N ALA A 413 13.52 -4.43 8.37
CA ALA A 413 13.49 -4.73 9.80
C ALA A 413 13.17 -6.20 10.07
N SER A 414 13.65 -6.74 11.19
CA SER A 414 13.31 -8.08 11.66
C SER A 414 13.31 -8.18 13.18
N ILE A 415 12.50 -9.09 13.72
CA ILE A 415 12.35 -9.35 15.16
C ILE A 415 12.59 -10.83 15.43
N GLU A 416 13.55 -11.13 16.30
CA GLU A 416 13.82 -12.48 16.81
C GLU A 416 13.81 -12.46 18.35
N GLY A 417 12.77 -13.03 18.95
CA GLY A 417 12.52 -12.91 20.39
C GLY A 417 12.35 -11.45 20.82
N ASN A 418 13.34 -10.93 21.54
CA ASN A 418 13.43 -9.53 21.99
C ASN A 418 14.56 -8.73 21.30
N ALA A 419 15.20 -9.29 20.27
CA ALA A 419 16.14 -8.57 19.42
C ALA A 419 15.42 -8.02 18.18
N ILE A 420 15.72 -6.78 17.82
CA ILE A 420 15.20 -6.12 16.62
C ILE A 420 16.38 -5.62 15.79
N GLU A 421 16.53 -6.11 14.57
CA GLU A 421 17.52 -5.63 13.61
C GLU A 421 16.84 -4.68 12.61
N ILE A 422 17.41 -3.50 12.39
CA ILE A 422 16.91 -2.50 11.44
C ILE A 422 18.04 -2.02 10.53
N THR A 423 17.79 -2.01 9.22
CA THR A 423 18.61 -1.31 8.23
C THR A 423 17.81 -0.16 7.63
N THR A 424 18.38 1.05 7.62
CA THR A 424 17.74 2.25 7.07
C THR A 424 18.49 2.76 5.84
N THR A 425 17.77 3.30 4.87
CA THR A 425 18.32 4.00 3.71
C THR A 425 17.64 5.36 3.57
N ARG A 426 18.44 6.43 3.50
CA ARG A 426 18.00 7.84 3.29
C ARG A 426 17.01 8.42 4.31
N LEU A 427 16.89 7.77 5.47
CA LEU A 427 15.91 8.11 6.49
C LEU A 427 16.40 9.22 7.44
N LYS A 428 16.36 10.48 6.99
CA LYS A 428 16.84 11.65 7.77
C LYS A 428 15.83 12.20 8.79
N GLY A 429 14.59 11.69 8.81
CA GLY A 429 13.48 12.24 9.58
C GLY A 429 13.20 11.57 10.94
N GLY A 430 14.07 10.65 11.38
CA GLY A 430 13.81 9.75 12.50
C GLY A 430 12.74 8.68 12.19
N PHE A 431 12.59 7.72 13.10
CA PHE A 431 11.55 6.70 13.03
C PHE A 431 11.15 6.18 14.41
N SER A 432 10.03 5.49 14.48
CA SER A 432 9.60 4.81 15.70
C SER A 432 9.31 3.33 15.43
N ILE A 433 9.66 2.50 16.41
CA ILE A 433 9.20 1.12 16.52
C ILE A 433 8.00 1.14 17.48
N LEU A 434 6.88 0.53 17.09
CA LEU A 434 5.69 0.36 17.91
C LEU A 434 5.56 -1.12 18.29
N LEU A 435 5.31 -1.42 19.56
CA LEU A 435 5.41 -2.79 20.08
C LEU A 435 4.17 -3.20 20.87
N ASN A 436 3.89 -4.51 20.84
CA ASN A 436 2.87 -5.21 21.64
C ASN A 436 3.39 -6.62 21.98
N ASP A 437 2.66 -7.34 22.83
CA ASP A 437 3.05 -8.68 23.30
C ASP A 437 2.98 -9.78 22.22
N GLN A 438 2.48 -9.47 21.02
CA GLN A 438 2.56 -10.38 19.85
C GLN A 438 3.91 -10.25 19.13
N LEU A 439 4.59 -9.10 19.27
CA LEU A 439 5.86 -8.80 18.61
C LEU A 439 7.06 -9.18 19.48
N VAL A 440 7.05 -8.84 20.78
CA VAL A 440 8.15 -9.10 21.73
C VAL A 440 7.59 -9.42 23.12
N ASP A 441 8.39 -9.98 24.02
CA ASP A 441 8.06 -10.05 25.45
C ASP A 441 8.33 -8.69 26.12
N LEU A 442 7.28 -7.89 26.35
CA LEU A 442 7.41 -6.56 26.96
C LEU A 442 7.81 -6.58 28.45
N ALA A 443 7.82 -7.73 29.11
CA ALA A 443 8.36 -7.86 30.48
C ALA A 443 9.90 -8.03 30.49
N ARG A 444 10.54 -8.14 29.32
CA ARG A 444 11.99 -8.30 29.17
C ARG A 444 12.60 -7.11 28.40
N PRO A 445 13.90 -6.80 28.63
CA PRO A 445 14.60 -5.80 27.82
C PRO A 445 14.53 -6.15 26.33
N VAL A 446 14.28 -5.13 25.50
CA VAL A 446 14.37 -5.20 24.04
C VAL A 446 15.72 -4.63 23.63
N THR A 447 16.44 -5.34 22.77
CA THR A 447 17.66 -4.84 22.12
C THR A 447 17.30 -4.44 20.68
N VAL A 448 17.66 -3.23 20.27
CA VAL A 448 17.54 -2.80 18.88
C VAL A 448 18.93 -2.51 18.32
N ARG A 449 19.23 -3.07 17.16
CA ARG A 449 20.36 -2.65 16.34
C ARG A 449 19.89 -1.85 15.14
N VAL A 450 20.61 -0.79 14.81
CA VAL A 450 20.37 0.02 13.62
C VAL A 450 21.65 0.07 12.80
N ASN A 451 21.58 -0.36 11.55
CA ASN A 451 22.72 -0.47 10.63
C ASN A 451 23.92 -1.25 11.22
N GLY A 452 23.64 -2.27 12.05
CA GLY A 452 24.62 -3.19 12.66
C GLY A 452 25.10 -2.83 14.07
N GLU A 453 24.93 -1.58 14.53
CA GLU A 453 25.30 -1.15 15.89
C GLU A 453 24.14 -1.28 16.87
N GLU A 454 24.42 -1.59 18.15
CA GLU A 454 23.42 -1.49 19.22
C GLU A 454 23.01 -0.03 19.43
N ALA A 455 21.73 0.25 19.20
CA ALA A 455 21.15 1.59 19.18
C ALA A 455 20.14 1.82 20.32
N PHE A 456 19.65 0.74 20.94
CA PHE A 456 18.82 0.75 22.14
C PHE A 456 18.93 -0.59 22.88
N ARG A 457 18.93 -0.55 24.21
CA ARG A 457 18.78 -1.75 25.05
C ARG A 457 18.18 -1.42 26.42
N ALA A 458 16.87 -1.59 26.57
CA ALA A 458 16.17 -1.38 27.84
C ALA A 458 14.82 -2.08 27.88
N LEU A 459 14.17 -2.10 29.05
CA LEU A 459 12.75 -2.42 29.18
C LEU A 459 11.93 -1.31 28.50
N VAL A 460 11.05 -1.67 27.55
CA VAL A 460 10.27 -0.69 26.79
C VAL A 460 9.03 -0.29 27.60
N GLN A 461 8.88 1.00 27.87
CA GLN A 461 7.77 1.49 28.68
C GLN A 461 6.46 1.65 27.89
N PRO A 462 5.29 1.38 28.49
CA PRO A 462 4.00 1.61 27.88
C PRO A 462 3.76 3.08 27.48
N SER A 463 2.96 3.26 26.43
CA SER A 463 2.76 4.56 25.78
C SER A 463 1.31 4.76 25.35
N VAL A 464 0.65 5.76 25.94
CA VAL A 464 -0.72 6.15 25.57
C VAL A 464 -0.75 6.69 24.15
N THR A 465 0.30 7.37 23.71
CA THR A 465 0.38 7.88 22.32
C THR A 465 0.61 6.78 21.29
N ALA A 466 1.33 5.69 21.61
CA ALA A 466 1.41 4.52 20.74
C ALA A 466 0.02 3.90 20.53
N LEU A 467 -0.78 3.85 21.60
CA LEU A 467 -2.18 3.42 21.59
C LEU A 467 -3.05 4.33 20.70
N ILE A 468 -2.93 5.65 20.85
CA ILE A 468 -3.66 6.64 20.06
C ILE A 468 -3.28 6.57 18.58
N GLU A 469 -1.98 6.61 18.24
CA GLU A 469 -1.51 6.60 16.84
C GLU A 469 -1.81 5.29 16.11
N SER A 470 -1.85 4.16 16.82
CA SER A 470 -2.19 2.86 16.23
C SER A 470 -3.68 2.70 16.00
N ILE A 471 -4.51 3.14 16.96
CA ILE A 471 -5.97 3.11 16.81
C ILE A 471 -6.44 4.12 15.75
N ASP A 472 -5.95 5.37 15.73
CA ASP A 472 -6.44 6.41 14.82
C ASP A 472 -6.05 6.19 13.34
N ASP A 473 -4.84 5.70 13.06
CA ASP A 473 -4.35 5.62 11.68
C ASP A 473 -5.08 4.53 10.86
N LYS A 474 -5.37 3.40 11.49
CA LYS A 474 -5.90 2.19 10.81
C LYS A 474 -7.28 1.75 11.30
N LEU A 475 -7.74 2.16 12.49
CA LEU A 475 -8.92 1.63 13.19
C LEU A 475 -8.94 0.09 13.25
N ASP A 476 -7.79 -0.51 13.57
CA ASP A 476 -7.54 -1.94 13.42
C ASP A 476 -7.12 -2.57 14.74
N GLU A 477 -8.00 -3.36 15.35
CA GLU A 477 -7.74 -4.01 16.63
C GLU A 477 -6.57 -5.01 16.61
N LYS A 478 -6.17 -5.48 15.41
CA LYS A 478 -5.05 -6.42 15.25
C LYS A 478 -3.69 -5.71 15.15
N GLN A 479 -3.68 -4.40 14.94
CA GLN A 479 -2.48 -3.54 14.83
C GLN A 479 -2.45 -2.45 15.90
N VAL A 480 -2.99 -2.73 17.09
CA VAL A 480 -2.87 -1.86 18.27
C VAL A 480 -1.53 -2.10 18.96
N TYR A 481 -0.83 -1.03 19.31
CA TYR A 481 0.48 -1.08 19.95
C TYR A 481 0.51 -0.43 21.34
N THR A 482 1.10 -1.20 22.25
CA THR A 482 1.43 -0.99 23.67
C THR A 482 2.32 0.16 24.05
N ALA A 483 3.42 0.20 23.30
CA ALA A 483 4.73 0.67 23.71
C ALA A 483 5.46 1.16 22.47
N ARG A 484 6.54 1.93 22.67
CA ARG A 484 7.30 2.51 21.56
C ARG A 484 8.76 2.74 21.88
N ILE A 485 9.57 2.82 20.83
CA ILE A 485 10.97 3.28 20.86
C ILE A 485 11.11 4.31 19.74
N ASP A 486 11.70 5.47 20.02
CA ASP A 486 11.84 6.61 19.09
C ASP A 486 13.33 6.87 18.79
N PHE A 487 13.68 6.96 17.49
CA PHE A 487 15.04 7.07 16.93
C PHE A 487 15.20 8.29 16.01
#